data_AF-A0A812YZJ4-F1
#
_entry.id   AF-A0A812YZJ4-F1
#
_cell.length_a   1.000
_cell.length_b   1.000
_cell.length_c   1.000
_cell.angle_alpha   90.00
_cell.angle_beta   90.00
_cell.angle_gamma   90.00
#
_symmetry.space_group_name_H-M   'P 1'
#
loop_
_entity.id
_entity.type
_entity.pdbx_description
1 polymer ?
#
loop_
_entity_poly.entity_id
_entity_poly.type
_entity_poly.pdbx_seq_one_letter_code
_entity_poly.pdbx_strand_id
1 'polypeptide(L)'
;KISAAVDECPVNGNHLSGMVAVACFARPIVTLPPTTTTTTVTVSTTVTHILKTSDSQHFSCEEPGCTATTVLVVDDFNLTSRKCKLTMRINETDFDEQDGTTERVEWIKVGGSTITESLKPGKNPCQEAASGKPREYVNFTILDGKDVADKIADGMLFVSLKISDMVDECSVDGRLLDGQADLSCS
;
A
#
# COMPACT_ATOMS: atom_id res chain seq x y z
N LYS A 1 27.80 9.46 6.37
CA LYS A 1 28.00 8.51 5.26
C LYS A 1 26.70 8.52 4.49
N ILE A 2 26.72 8.83 3.19
CA ILE A 2 25.52 8.85 2.34
C ILE A 2 25.06 7.39 2.15
N SER A 3 23.76 7.10 2.22
CA SER A 3 23.24 5.74 2.04
C SER A 3 23.49 5.26 0.61
N ALA A 4 23.49 3.94 0.42
CA ALA A 4 23.67 3.33 -0.89
C ALA A 4 22.48 3.57 -1.83
N ALA A 5 21.34 4.01 -1.28
CA ALA A 5 20.11 4.30 -2.02
C ALA A 5 20.02 5.77 -2.50
N VAL A 6 21.05 6.60 -2.29
CA VAL A 6 21.05 7.96 -2.87
C VAL A 6 21.77 7.90 -4.22
N ASP A 7 21.02 7.63 -5.28
CA ASP A 7 21.56 7.39 -6.62
C ASP A 7 21.01 8.34 -7.69
N GLU A 8 19.71 8.69 -7.73
CA GLU A 8 19.14 9.01 -9.06
C GLU A 8 18.71 10.46 -9.36
N CYS A 9 18.55 11.34 -8.36
CA CYS A 9 18.02 12.69 -8.60
C CYS A 9 18.97 13.86 -8.25
N PRO A 10 20.03 14.13 -9.05
CA PRO A 10 20.95 15.23 -8.76
C PRO A 10 20.31 16.61 -8.98
N VAL A 11 20.21 17.40 -7.92
CA VAL A 11 19.82 18.82 -8.02
C VAL A 11 21.06 19.63 -8.40
N ASN A 12 21.09 20.17 -9.62
CA ASN A 12 22.24 20.91 -10.18
C ASN A 12 23.56 20.12 -10.12
N GLY A 13 23.52 18.80 -10.36
CA GLY A 13 24.70 17.93 -10.31
C GLY A 13 25.13 17.50 -8.90
N ASN A 14 24.35 17.83 -7.86
CA ASN A 14 24.60 17.37 -6.49
C ASN A 14 23.57 16.31 -6.09
N HIS A 15 24.04 15.11 -5.71
CA HIS A 15 23.21 14.02 -5.17
C HIS A 15 22.67 14.29 -3.75
N LEU A 16 23.15 15.36 -3.10
CA LEU A 16 22.62 15.82 -1.82
C LEU A 16 22.49 17.34 -1.85
N SER A 17 21.26 17.85 -1.82
CA SER A 17 20.93 19.26 -1.71
C SER A 17 19.85 19.44 -0.66
N GLY A 18 20.02 20.40 0.26
CA GLY A 18 19.06 20.65 1.34
C GLY A 18 18.91 22.13 1.64
N MET A 19 17.69 22.56 1.90
CA MET A 19 17.39 23.86 2.50
C MET A 19 16.92 23.63 3.94
N VAL A 20 17.59 24.25 4.90
CA VAL A 20 17.17 24.21 6.31
C VAL A 20 16.20 25.36 6.55
N ALA A 21 14.94 25.04 6.82
CA ALA A 21 13.94 26.00 7.29
C ALA A 21 13.62 25.73 8.76
N VAL A 22 13.75 26.76 9.61
CA VAL A 22 13.41 26.68 11.03
C VAL A 22 12.06 27.36 11.24
N ALA A 23 11.05 26.61 11.64
CA ALA A 23 9.76 27.13 12.07
C ALA A 23 9.56 26.90 13.57
N CYS A 24 9.11 27.93 14.28
CA CYS A 24 8.84 27.87 15.72
C CYS A 24 7.33 27.80 15.94
N PHE A 25 6.83 26.72 16.56
CA PHE A 25 5.42 26.52 16.86
C PHE A 25 5.17 26.69 18.37
N ALA A 26 4.37 27.69 18.74
CA ALA A 26 3.88 27.85 20.11
C ALA A 26 2.68 26.91 20.35
N ARG A 27 2.67 26.20 21.50
CA ARG A 27 1.57 25.31 21.90
C ARG A 27 0.31 26.12 22.25
N PRO A 28 -0.88 25.79 21.70
CA PRO A 28 -2.15 26.28 22.23
C PRO A 28 -2.46 25.65 23.59
N ILE A 29 -3.07 26.43 24.49
CA ILE A 29 -3.57 25.97 25.79
C ILE A 29 -4.88 25.22 25.57
N VAL A 30 -4.94 23.96 25.97
CA VAL A 30 -6.13 23.09 25.87
C VAL A 30 -6.95 23.19 27.16
N THR A 31 -8.22 23.57 27.06
CA THR A 31 -9.23 23.41 28.13
C THR A 31 -10.17 22.26 27.79
N LEU A 32 -10.22 21.23 28.64
CA LEU A 32 -11.11 20.07 28.51
C LEU A 32 -12.46 20.33 29.22
N PRO A 33 -13.60 19.99 28.59
CA PRO A 33 -14.85 19.73 29.29
C PRO A 33 -15.17 18.22 29.35
N PRO A 34 -15.76 17.69 30.44
CA PRO A 34 -16.27 16.33 30.51
C PRO A 34 -17.73 16.30 30.06
N THR A 35 -18.13 15.35 29.22
CA THR A 35 -19.54 14.94 29.10
C THR A 35 -19.64 13.48 28.65
N THR A 36 -20.31 12.68 29.48
CA THR A 36 -20.69 11.30 29.21
C THR A 36 -22.18 11.26 28.90
N THR A 37 -22.56 10.68 27.76
CA THR A 37 -23.97 10.43 27.42
C THR A 37 -24.12 8.97 27.03
N THR A 38 -24.96 8.24 27.76
CA THR A 38 -25.37 6.86 27.46
C THR A 38 -26.65 6.91 26.64
N THR A 39 -26.61 6.35 25.43
CA THR A 39 -27.79 6.19 24.57
C THR A 39 -28.10 4.70 24.42
N THR A 40 -29.26 4.28 24.88
CA THR A 40 -29.80 2.93 24.68
C THR A 40 -30.54 2.89 23.35
N VAL A 41 -30.12 2.03 22.42
CA VAL A 41 -30.76 1.86 21.10
C VAL A 41 -31.50 0.53 21.07
N THR A 42 -32.79 0.58 20.74
CA THR A 42 -33.65 -0.60 20.54
C THR A 42 -33.59 -1.01 19.07
N VAL A 43 -33.10 -2.22 18.80
CA VAL A 43 -32.97 -2.79 17.45
C VAL A 43 -34.27 -3.50 17.07
N SER A 44 -34.86 -3.12 15.93
CA SER A 44 -35.97 -3.83 15.30
C SER A 44 -35.44 -4.58 14.08
N THR A 45 -35.43 -5.91 14.14
CA THR A 45 -34.84 -6.80 13.13
C THR A 45 -35.83 -7.20 12.04
N THR A 46 -35.54 -6.76 10.82
CA THR A 46 -35.82 -7.51 9.59
C THR A 46 -34.52 -7.55 8.79
N VAL A 47 -33.68 -8.56 9.05
CA VAL A 47 -32.35 -8.71 8.44
C VAL A 47 -32.48 -9.40 7.09
N THR A 48 -32.44 -8.61 6.02
CA THR A 48 -32.00 -9.12 4.72
C THR A 48 -30.47 -9.19 4.81
N HIS A 49 -29.91 -10.38 5.00
CA HIS A 49 -28.44 -10.55 5.05
C HIS A 49 -27.89 -10.26 3.65
N ILE A 50 -27.38 -9.05 3.42
CA ILE A 50 -26.60 -8.75 2.22
C ILE A 50 -25.24 -9.38 2.46
N LEU A 51 -25.01 -10.54 1.83
CA LEU A 51 -23.73 -11.25 1.90
C LEU A 51 -22.62 -10.33 1.37
N LYS A 52 -21.62 -10.03 2.20
CA LYS A 52 -20.41 -9.30 1.78
C LYS A 52 -19.52 -10.25 0.98
N THR A 53 -19.66 -10.21 -0.34
CA THR A 53 -18.90 -11.07 -1.26
C THR A 53 -17.65 -10.40 -1.84
N SER A 54 -17.41 -9.13 -1.51
CA SER A 54 -16.26 -8.39 -2.00
C SER A 54 -15.78 -7.41 -0.95
N ASP A 55 -14.49 -7.09 -0.98
CA ASP A 55 -13.88 -6.05 -0.16
C ASP A 55 -12.75 -5.36 -0.92
N SER A 56 -12.48 -4.11 -0.58
CA SER A 56 -11.39 -3.34 -1.17
C SER A 56 -10.70 -2.55 -0.08
N GLN A 57 -9.38 -2.74 0.04
CA GLN A 57 -8.60 -2.18 1.13
C GLN A 57 -7.32 -1.54 0.63
N HIS A 58 -7.01 -0.37 1.19
CA HIS A 58 -5.75 0.32 0.95
C HIS A 58 -4.63 -0.32 1.78
N PHE A 59 -3.42 -0.27 1.24
CA PHE A 59 -2.20 -0.63 1.95
C PHE A 59 -1.10 0.36 1.56
N SER A 60 -0.23 0.69 2.52
CA SER A 60 0.91 1.56 2.24
C SER A 60 1.99 1.49 3.31
N CYS A 61 3.17 2.00 2.98
CA CYS A 61 4.25 2.30 3.92
C CYS A 61 5.22 3.34 3.35
N GLU A 62 6.00 3.97 4.25
CA GLU A 62 6.75 5.21 3.97
C GLU A 62 8.27 5.01 3.88
N GLU A 63 8.80 3.89 4.39
CA GLU A 63 10.25 3.68 4.52
C GLU A 63 10.80 2.76 3.43
N PRO A 64 12.06 2.96 2.98
CA PRO A 64 12.70 2.00 2.08
C PRO A 64 12.71 0.61 2.69
N GLY A 65 12.41 -0.41 1.89
CA GLY A 65 12.37 -1.78 2.40
C GLY A 65 11.14 -2.11 3.24
N CYS A 66 10.16 -1.20 3.37
CA CYS A 66 9.04 -1.41 4.27
C CYS A 66 8.13 -2.57 3.83
N THR A 67 7.33 -3.05 4.78
CA THR A 67 6.25 -4.03 4.55
C THR A 67 4.92 -3.38 4.84
N ALA A 68 4.01 -3.40 3.86
CA ALA A 68 2.62 -3.01 4.06
C ALA A 68 1.76 -4.26 4.32
N THR A 69 0.79 -4.15 5.23
CA THR A 69 -0.15 -5.23 5.56
C THR A 69 -1.57 -4.69 5.55
N THR A 70 -2.51 -5.48 5.05
CA THR A 70 -3.94 -5.17 5.08
C THR A 70 -4.77 -6.44 5.28
N VAL A 71 -6.03 -6.27 5.67
CA VAL A 71 -6.97 -7.37 5.91
C VAL A 71 -8.24 -7.09 5.13
N LEU A 72 -8.59 -8.03 4.24
CA LEU A 72 -9.87 -8.03 3.53
C LEU A 72 -10.86 -8.95 4.25
N VAL A 73 -12.11 -8.50 4.35
CA VAL A 73 -13.16 -9.19 5.09
C VAL A 73 -14.34 -9.48 4.17
N VAL A 74 -14.72 -10.76 4.09
CA VAL A 74 -15.90 -11.26 3.38
C VAL A 74 -16.74 -12.12 4.31
N ASP A 75 -18.01 -12.29 3.99
CA ASP A 75 -18.87 -13.21 4.75
C ASP A 75 -18.46 -14.66 4.45
N ASP A 76 -18.15 -15.42 5.49
CA ASP A 76 -17.61 -16.79 5.44
C ASP A 76 -18.67 -17.86 5.08
N PHE A 77 -19.89 -17.45 4.72
CA PHE A 77 -20.92 -18.42 4.35
C PHE A 77 -20.62 -19.05 2.99
N ASN A 78 -20.05 -20.27 3.05
CA ASN A 78 -19.90 -21.21 1.93
C ASN A 78 -18.74 -20.93 0.96
N LEU A 79 -17.60 -20.42 1.46
CA LEU A 79 -16.39 -20.17 0.67
C LEU A 79 -15.83 -21.43 -0.04
N THR A 80 -16.07 -22.62 0.52
CA THR A 80 -15.65 -23.92 -0.06
C THR A 80 -16.26 -24.23 -1.43
N SER A 81 -17.33 -23.52 -1.82
CA SER A 81 -17.98 -23.67 -3.13
C SER A 81 -17.75 -22.49 -4.08
N ARG A 82 -17.07 -21.44 -3.62
CA ARG A 82 -16.88 -20.17 -4.34
C ARG A 82 -15.44 -19.99 -4.80
N LYS A 83 -15.26 -19.18 -5.84
CA LYS A 83 -13.93 -18.70 -6.22
C LYS A 83 -13.75 -17.29 -5.68
N CYS A 84 -12.62 -17.02 -5.05
CA CYS A 84 -12.31 -15.71 -4.50
C CYS A 84 -11.08 -15.16 -5.19
N LYS A 85 -11.26 -14.13 -6.02
CA LYS A 85 -10.21 -13.52 -6.82
C LYS A 85 -9.65 -12.31 -6.11
N LEU A 86 -8.34 -12.29 -5.90
CA LEU A 86 -7.58 -11.16 -5.39
C LEU A 86 -6.84 -10.47 -6.54
N THR A 87 -7.08 -9.17 -6.69
CA THR A 87 -6.33 -8.29 -7.56
C THR A 87 -5.65 -7.23 -6.71
N MET A 88 -4.38 -6.94 -6.98
CA MET A 88 -3.61 -5.94 -6.25
C MET A 88 -2.92 -4.99 -7.22
N ARG A 89 -2.97 -3.70 -6.91
CA ARG A 89 -2.31 -2.64 -7.69
C ARG A 89 -1.51 -1.74 -6.78
N ILE A 90 -0.43 -1.18 -7.31
CA ILE A 90 0.41 -0.19 -6.64
C ILE A 90 0.63 1.01 -7.54
N ASN A 91 0.87 2.16 -6.93
CA ASN A 91 1.45 3.30 -7.62
C ASN A 91 2.96 3.08 -7.75
N GLU A 92 3.47 3.19 -8.96
CA GLU A 92 4.91 3.12 -9.21
C GLU A 92 5.57 4.41 -8.69
N THR A 93 6.51 4.26 -7.75
CA THR A 93 7.28 5.35 -7.14
C THR A 93 8.68 5.33 -7.72
N ASP A 94 9.42 4.24 -7.51
CA ASP A 94 10.84 4.13 -7.80
C ASP A 94 11.15 2.63 -8.03
N PHE A 95 10.79 2.15 -9.21
CA PHE A 95 10.92 0.74 -9.59
C PHE A 95 11.71 0.54 -10.88
N ASP A 96 12.57 1.49 -11.24
CA ASP A 96 13.43 1.38 -12.42
C ASP A 96 14.80 0.81 -12.02
N GLU A 97 15.28 -0.21 -12.72
CA GLU A 97 16.55 -0.87 -12.35
C GLU A 97 17.79 -0.08 -12.77
N GLN A 98 17.77 1.23 -12.55
CA GLN A 98 18.80 2.13 -12.99
C GLN A 98 20.02 2.06 -12.05
N ASP A 99 21.18 2.43 -12.57
CA ASP A 99 22.50 2.34 -11.91
C ASP A 99 22.89 0.98 -11.29
N GLY A 100 22.21 -0.10 -11.72
CA GLY A 100 22.45 -1.46 -11.24
C GLY A 100 21.82 -1.75 -9.87
N THR A 101 20.90 -0.90 -9.41
CA THR A 101 20.05 -1.18 -8.26
C THR A 101 19.07 -2.31 -8.60
N THR A 102 18.40 -2.84 -7.58
CA THR A 102 17.34 -3.84 -7.79
C THR A 102 16.10 -3.41 -7.04
N GLU A 103 15.37 -2.48 -7.62
CA GLU A 103 14.07 -2.03 -7.14
C GLU A 103 12.96 -2.99 -7.55
N ARG A 104 12.27 -3.55 -6.56
CA ARG A 104 11.25 -4.57 -6.77
C ARG A 104 10.29 -4.67 -5.61
N VAL A 105 9.13 -5.27 -5.87
CA VAL A 105 8.35 -5.91 -4.83
C VAL A 105 9.01 -7.27 -4.56
N GLU A 106 9.63 -7.42 -3.39
CA GLU A 106 10.39 -8.62 -3.05
C GLU A 106 9.50 -9.84 -2.91
N TRP A 107 8.36 -9.69 -2.23
CA TRP A 107 7.39 -10.75 -2.05
C TRP A 107 5.99 -10.19 -1.80
N ILE A 108 4.99 -11.01 -2.15
CA ILE A 108 3.60 -10.85 -1.74
C ILE A 108 3.19 -12.12 -0.99
N LYS A 109 2.64 -11.95 0.22
CA LYS A 109 2.11 -13.02 1.06
C LYS A 109 0.62 -12.88 1.25
N VAL A 110 -0.10 -13.98 1.05
CA VAL A 110 -1.54 -14.10 1.24
C VAL A 110 -1.83 -15.29 2.13
N GLY A 111 -2.56 -15.06 3.23
CA GLY A 111 -2.81 -16.10 4.24
C GLY A 111 -1.52 -16.70 4.79
N GLY A 112 -0.46 -15.88 4.93
CA GLY A 112 0.86 -16.31 5.38
C GLY A 112 1.74 -17.04 4.36
N SER A 113 1.23 -17.35 3.16
CA SER A 113 1.99 -18.01 2.09
C SER A 113 2.50 -17.02 1.06
N THR A 114 3.77 -17.14 0.66
CA THR A 114 4.31 -16.35 -0.47
C THR A 114 3.67 -16.82 -1.77
N ILE A 115 3.06 -15.89 -2.52
CA ILE A 115 2.37 -16.19 -3.79
C ILE A 115 3.12 -15.65 -5.01
N THR A 116 3.99 -14.66 -4.81
CA THR A 116 4.80 -14.04 -5.86
C THR A 116 6.06 -13.46 -5.25
N GLU A 117 7.16 -13.51 -5.99
CA GLU A 117 8.47 -13.00 -5.60
C GLU A 117 9.06 -12.15 -6.71
N SER A 118 9.85 -11.14 -6.32
CA SER A 118 10.69 -10.32 -7.21
C SER A 118 9.95 -9.73 -8.42
N LEU A 119 8.85 -9.02 -8.18
CA LEU A 119 8.13 -8.29 -9.24
C LEU A 119 8.80 -6.95 -9.50
N LYS A 120 8.90 -6.58 -10.78
CA LYS A 120 9.53 -5.36 -11.25
C LYS A 120 8.50 -4.52 -12.01
N PRO A 121 7.82 -3.56 -11.34
CA PRO A 121 6.91 -2.63 -12.01
C PRO A 121 7.59 -1.85 -13.15
N GLY A 122 8.80 -1.33 -12.90
CA GLY A 122 9.70 -0.84 -13.95
C GLY A 122 9.74 0.67 -14.16
N LYS A 123 8.98 1.47 -13.39
CA LYS A 123 8.93 2.93 -13.58
C LYS A 123 9.31 3.75 -12.36
N ASN A 124 9.82 4.94 -12.68
CA ASN A 124 10.09 6.04 -11.76
C ASN A 124 9.52 7.36 -12.31
N PRO A 125 8.37 7.83 -11.79
CA PRO A 125 7.74 9.05 -12.29
C PRO A 125 8.55 10.34 -12.06
N CYS A 126 9.49 10.42 -11.11
CA CYS A 126 10.30 11.63 -10.98
C CYS A 126 11.34 11.73 -12.08
N GLN A 127 11.92 10.61 -12.48
CA GLN A 127 12.88 10.60 -13.57
C GLN A 127 12.22 10.95 -14.90
N GLU A 128 11.01 10.43 -15.14
CA GLU A 128 10.18 10.86 -16.27
C GLU A 128 9.91 12.37 -16.23
N ALA A 129 9.64 12.91 -15.03
CA ALA A 129 9.40 14.33 -14.83
C ALA A 129 10.65 15.20 -15.03
N ALA A 130 11.82 14.73 -14.59
CA ALA A 130 13.11 15.39 -14.81
C ALA A 130 13.46 15.47 -16.31
N SER A 131 12.96 14.51 -17.09
CA SER A 131 13.05 14.50 -18.56
C SER A 131 12.03 15.42 -19.26
N GLY A 132 11.24 16.19 -18.50
CA GLY A 132 10.28 17.17 -19.00
C GLY A 132 8.88 16.61 -19.30
N LYS A 133 8.60 15.35 -18.92
CA LYS A 133 7.24 14.80 -18.99
C LYS A 133 6.43 15.20 -17.73
N PRO A 134 5.09 15.15 -17.77
CA PRO A 134 4.30 15.24 -16.55
C PRO A 134 4.64 14.08 -15.61
N ARG A 135 4.74 14.37 -14.31
CA ARG A 135 4.82 13.34 -13.28
C ARG A 135 3.47 12.63 -13.20
N GLU A 136 3.43 11.37 -13.62
CA GLU A 136 2.21 10.55 -13.64
C GLU A 136 2.44 9.27 -12.84
N TYR A 137 1.58 9.04 -11.85
CA TYR A 137 1.56 7.79 -11.10
C TYR A 137 0.67 6.79 -11.83
N VAL A 138 1.30 5.74 -12.35
CA VAL A 138 0.59 4.66 -13.02
C VAL A 138 0.26 3.58 -12.00
N ASN A 139 -1.00 3.14 -12.01
CA ASN A 139 -1.42 1.97 -11.24
C ASN A 139 -0.93 0.70 -11.94
N PHE A 140 0.13 0.10 -11.43
CA PHE A 140 0.67 -1.16 -11.91
C PHE A 140 -0.02 -2.34 -11.22
N THR A 141 -0.48 -3.32 -11.99
CA THR A 141 -1.13 -4.52 -11.44
C THR A 141 -0.06 -5.54 -11.06
N ILE A 142 0.12 -5.76 -9.76
CA ILE A 142 1.10 -6.72 -9.21
C ILE A 142 0.51 -8.12 -8.97
N LEU A 143 -0.81 -8.22 -8.91
CA LEU A 143 -1.52 -9.49 -8.84
C LEU A 143 -2.85 -9.33 -9.58
N ASP A 144 -3.16 -10.23 -10.51
CA ASP A 144 -4.39 -10.16 -11.30
C ASP A 144 -5.28 -11.38 -11.10
N GLY A 145 -6.39 -11.19 -10.38
CA GLY A 145 -7.46 -12.17 -10.26
C GLY A 145 -7.06 -13.51 -9.68
N LYS A 146 -6.04 -13.56 -8.82
CA LYS A 146 -5.51 -14.79 -8.21
C LYS A 146 -6.58 -15.43 -7.33
N ASP A 147 -6.87 -16.70 -7.54
CA ASP A 147 -7.76 -17.45 -6.65
C ASP A 147 -7.09 -17.66 -5.29
N VAL A 148 -7.73 -17.21 -4.23
CA VAL A 148 -7.25 -17.19 -2.84
C VAL A 148 -8.30 -17.74 -1.87
N ALA A 149 -9.34 -18.42 -2.37
CA ALA A 149 -10.42 -18.95 -1.53
C ALA A 149 -9.88 -19.85 -0.40
N ASP A 150 -8.83 -20.64 -0.67
CA ASP A 150 -8.17 -21.52 0.29
C ASP A 150 -7.31 -20.79 1.33
N LYS A 151 -7.11 -19.47 1.18
CA LYS A 151 -6.33 -18.62 2.08
C LYS A 151 -7.19 -17.76 3.01
N ILE A 152 -8.51 -17.76 2.80
CA ILE A 152 -9.44 -17.05 3.66
C ILE A 152 -9.69 -17.91 4.91
N ALA A 153 -9.51 -17.33 6.09
CA ALA A 153 -9.76 -17.97 7.37
C ALA A 153 -10.74 -17.11 8.17
N ASP A 154 -11.85 -17.70 8.60
CA ASP A 154 -12.90 -17.04 9.39
C ASP A 154 -13.41 -15.74 8.72
N GLY A 155 -13.58 -15.76 7.39
CA GLY A 155 -13.98 -14.61 6.59
C GLY A 155 -12.91 -13.52 6.41
N MET A 156 -11.67 -13.76 6.86
CA MET A 156 -10.57 -12.80 6.76
C MET A 156 -9.46 -13.29 5.83
N LEU A 157 -8.95 -12.37 5.01
CA LEU A 157 -7.78 -12.57 4.16
C LEU A 157 -6.68 -11.60 4.55
N PHE A 158 -5.61 -12.12 5.14
CA PHE A 158 -4.41 -11.35 5.46
C PHE A 158 -3.53 -11.24 4.22
N VAL A 159 -3.19 -10.01 3.84
CA VAL A 159 -2.32 -9.71 2.69
C VAL A 159 -1.18 -8.82 3.18
N SER A 160 0.05 -9.17 2.79
CA SER A 160 1.23 -8.35 3.05
C SER A 160 2.16 -8.37 1.85
N LEU A 161 2.91 -7.29 1.65
CA LEU A 161 3.96 -7.23 0.65
C LEU A 161 5.12 -6.36 1.12
N LYS A 162 6.31 -6.66 0.61
CA LYS A 162 7.54 -5.92 0.90
C LYS A 162 8.14 -5.37 -0.38
N ILE A 163 8.58 -4.11 -0.32
CA ILE A 163 9.45 -3.49 -1.33
C ILE A 163 10.92 -3.68 -0.94
N SER A 164 11.83 -3.62 -1.90
CA SER A 164 13.27 -3.64 -1.63
C SER A 164 13.75 -2.34 -0.97
N ASP A 165 14.90 -2.41 -0.31
CA ASP A 165 15.52 -1.24 0.35
C ASP A 165 16.01 -0.16 -0.64
N MET A 166 16.03 -0.48 -1.95
CA MET A 166 16.38 0.44 -3.03
C MET A 166 15.20 1.23 -3.57
N VAL A 167 13.96 0.92 -3.15
CA VAL A 167 12.81 1.77 -3.49
C VAL A 167 12.79 2.88 -2.45
N ASP A 168 13.32 4.06 -2.77
CA ASP A 168 13.46 5.15 -1.79
C ASP A 168 13.12 6.55 -2.31
N GLU A 169 12.85 6.71 -3.61
CA GLU A 169 12.44 7.98 -4.17
C GLU A 169 10.94 8.05 -4.54
N CYS A 170 10.54 9.24 -4.97
CA CYS A 170 9.30 9.43 -5.73
C CYS A 170 7.97 9.03 -5.09
N SER A 171 7.95 9.02 -3.76
CA SER A 171 6.78 8.72 -2.94
C SER A 171 5.49 9.44 -3.39
N VAL A 172 4.37 8.73 -3.32
CA VAL A 172 3.02 9.30 -3.45
C VAL A 172 2.58 9.76 -2.07
N ASP A 173 2.42 11.08 -1.87
CA ASP A 173 2.05 11.68 -0.58
C ASP A 173 2.91 11.18 0.60
N GLY A 174 4.22 10.99 0.39
CA GLY A 174 5.16 10.48 1.41
C GLY A 174 5.22 8.96 1.53
N ARG A 175 4.45 8.21 0.74
CA ARG A 175 4.40 6.74 0.77
C ARG A 175 5.20 6.15 -0.39
N LEU A 176 6.22 5.34 -0.08
CA LEU A 176 7.06 4.66 -1.07
C LEU A 176 6.38 3.40 -1.62
N LEU A 177 5.55 2.77 -0.80
CA LEU A 177 4.59 1.78 -1.24
C LEU A 177 3.18 2.31 -0.99
N ASP A 178 2.36 2.37 -2.02
CA ASP A 178 0.97 2.80 -1.95
C ASP A 178 0.14 2.02 -2.95
N GLY A 179 -0.97 1.43 -2.52
CA GLY A 179 -1.75 0.57 -3.40
C GLY A 179 -3.08 0.10 -2.83
N GLN A 180 -3.78 -0.69 -3.62
CA GLN A 180 -5.10 -1.20 -3.32
C GLN A 180 -5.18 -2.70 -3.58
N ALA A 181 -5.81 -3.42 -2.64
CA ALA A 181 -6.14 -4.83 -2.77
C ALA A 181 -7.67 -4.95 -2.91
N ASP A 182 -8.10 -5.65 -3.95
CA ASP A 182 -9.50 -5.92 -4.25
C ASP A 182 -9.76 -7.43 -4.20
N LEU A 183 -10.69 -7.84 -3.34
CA LEU A 183 -11.16 -9.22 -3.22
C LEU A 183 -12.58 -9.32 -3.74
N SER A 184 -12.85 -10.29 -4.61
CA SER A 184 -14.19 -10.58 -5.12
C SER A 184 -14.45 -12.08 -5.14
N CYS A 185 -15.48 -12.52 -4.42
CA CYS A 185 -15.92 -13.89 -4.30
C CYS A 185 -17.25 -14.10 -5.04
N SER A 186 -17.31 -15.09 -5.93
CA SER A 186 -18.51 -15.45 -6.71
C SER A 186 -18.73 -16.95 -6.76
#